data_AF-A0AAV1G1P4-F1
#
_entry.id   AF-A0AAV1G1P4-F1
#
_cell.length_a   1.000
_cell.length_b   1.000
_cell.length_c   1.000
_cell.angle_alpha   90.00
_cell.angle_beta   90.00
_cell.angle_gamma   90.00
#
_symmetry.space_group_name_H-M   'P 1'
#
loop_
_entity.id
_entity.type
_entity.pdbx_description
1 polymer ?
#
loop_
_entity_poly.entity_id
_entity_poly.type
_entity_poly.pdbx_seq_one_letter_code
_entity_poly.pdbx_strand_id
1 'polypeptide(L)'
;MQCMKVALEQQVKYLQEEVSRRAEETSIITVKAQELHYCLQSLNAQLETERYWNLALQNDWQDLCLRLEFADQQYGKQVEQLEELEAEKLALEQKVKELQEDGISRRAEDETSDTGVNQELQELVTSLKTQLQAEKNRAENLKREGEDLRSRLQIVNNNLTQLEAEKLAQEQKTEAEREERQRKEDSDKTEKVEELQQLVELFKTELQAEKNKTKTLRSEQEELRSSLQKIEKQNLKQANQSEAEKLVLEQTVRRLREETKNRAKTEKIYLAKIQTSHEMVVNQSIVLHDKYRMTDALTKQLKEVLDKRRKEMKLIEKVTTENEFLKQTVWELQEAIMRRTKTAENDLTTIQEGLDKEASQIILLQEKEQMADDHMTQMEDVRHQLLDKNSNEMKLTEDLTTENETIEETPEMEEISGATPETFEETPQISWWRRVKKGLTPKHRRQYKQRMSDQEMKTPTSP
;
A
#
# COMPACT_ATOMS: atom_id res chain seq x y z
N MET A 1 7.93 -14.62 2.37
CA MET A 1 8.19 -13.41 1.54
C MET A 1 9.18 -13.63 0.41
N GLN A 2 10.42 -14.12 0.65
CA GLN A 2 11.41 -14.35 -0.43
C GLN A 2 10.94 -15.34 -1.51
N CYS A 3 10.18 -16.39 -1.17
CA CYS A 3 9.63 -17.32 -2.16
C CYS A 3 8.55 -16.67 -3.05
N MET A 4 7.77 -15.73 -2.50
CA MET A 4 6.74 -15.00 -3.24
C MET A 4 7.36 -13.95 -4.18
N LYS A 5 8.47 -13.32 -3.74
CA LYS A 5 9.31 -12.45 -4.57
C LYS A 5 9.87 -13.18 -5.80
N VAL A 6 10.46 -14.36 -5.60
CA VAL A 6 11.04 -15.14 -6.72
C VAL A 6 9.97 -15.63 -7.70
N ALA A 7 8.80 -16.05 -7.19
CA ALA A 7 7.68 -16.47 -8.02
C ALA A 7 7.09 -15.31 -8.85
N LEU A 8 6.94 -14.12 -8.25
CA LEU A 8 6.48 -12.91 -8.94
C LEU A 8 7.51 -12.40 -9.95
N GLU A 9 8.80 -12.37 -9.61
CA GLU A 9 9.87 -11.98 -10.54
C GLU A 9 9.95 -12.95 -11.73
N GLN A 10 9.78 -14.26 -11.50
CA GLN A 10 9.73 -15.26 -12.59
C GLN A 10 8.47 -15.13 -13.45
N GLN A 11 7.29 -14.88 -12.87
CA GLN A 11 6.06 -14.66 -13.63
C GLN A 11 6.09 -13.37 -14.46
N VAL A 12 6.62 -12.28 -13.91
CA VAL A 12 6.77 -11.00 -14.63
C VAL A 12 7.75 -11.15 -15.78
N LYS A 13 8.88 -11.84 -15.56
CA LYS A 13 9.87 -12.11 -16.60
C LYS A 13 9.29 -12.99 -17.72
N TYR A 14 8.55 -14.03 -17.36
CA TYR A 14 7.85 -14.89 -18.31
C TYR A 14 6.84 -14.11 -19.16
N LEU A 15 6.01 -13.28 -18.52
CA LEU A 15 5.04 -12.41 -19.21
C LEU A 15 5.73 -11.38 -20.13
N GLN A 16 6.86 -10.79 -19.72
CA GLN A 16 7.63 -9.86 -20.56
C GLN A 16 8.23 -10.54 -21.79
N GLU A 17 8.76 -11.76 -21.64
CA GLU A 17 9.30 -12.55 -22.75
C GLU A 17 8.17 -12.96 -23.72
N GLU A 18 7.02 -13.36 -23.21
CA GLU A 18 5.88 -13.80 -24.02
C GLU A 18 5.19 -12.64 -24.77
N VAL A 19 5.16 -11.45 -24.16
CA VAL A 19 4.69 -10.21 -24.79
C VAL A 19 5.65 -9.75 -25.88
N SER A 20 6.96 -9.78 -25.62
CA SER A 20 7.98 -9.44 -26.61
C SER A 20 7.93 -10.39 -27.81
N ARG A 21 7.78 -11.69 -27.55
CA ARG A 21 7.66 -12.72 -28.59
C ARG A 21 6.41 -12.57 -29.45
N ARG A 22 5.27 -12.21 -28.85
CA ARG A 22 4.01 -11.97 -29.59
C ARG A 22 3.99 -10.63 -30.33
N ALA A 23 4.71 -9.61 -29.85
CA ALA A 23 4.88 -8.35 -30.53
C ALA A 23 5.71 -8.49 -31.83
N GLU A 24 6.65 -9.44 -31.87
CA GLU A 24 7.42 -9.79 -33.08
C GLU A 24 6.58 -10.55 -34.12
N GLU A 25 5.57 -11.32 -33.70
CA GLU A 25 4.79 -12.20 -34.59
C GLU A 25 3.57 -11.53 -35.27
N THR A 26 3.10 -10.35 -34.82
CA THR A 26 1.89 -9.73 -35.40
C THR A 26 1.94 -8.19 -35.42
N SER A 27 2.03 -7.60 -36.62
CA SER A 27 2.07 -6.14 -36.86
C SER A 27 0.81 -5.36 -36.46
N ILE A 28 -0.20 -6.02 -35.87
CA ILE A 28 -1.49 -5.46 -35.45
C ILE A 28 -1.63 -5.41 -33.91
N ILE A 29 -0.67 -5.97 -33.14
CA ILE A 29 -0.71 -5.99 -31.67
C ILE A 29 0.30 -4.99 -31.10
N THR A 30 0.05 -3.70 -31.27
CA THR A 30 0.87 -2.65 -30.64
C THR A 30 0.15 -2.01 -29.46
N VAL A 31 -1.16 -1.72 -29.56
CA VAL A 31 -1.89 -1.01 -28.50
C VAL A 31 -2.12 -1.88 -27.26
N LYS A 32 -2.61 -3.12 -27.39
CA LYS A 32 -2.85 -4.01 -26.23
C LYS A 32 -1.55 -4.46 -25.55
N ALA A 33 -0.47 -4.64 -26.32
CA ALA A 33 0.84 -4.95 -25.78
C ALA A 33 1.44 -3.74 -25.05
N GLN A 34 1.24 -2.52 -25.57
CA GLN A 34 1.61 -1.28 -24.87
C GLN A 34 0.77 -1.04 -23.61
N GLU A 35 -0.54 -1.29 -23.63
CA GLU A 35 -1.41 -1.18 -22.44
C GLU A 35 -0.97 -2.16 -21.33
N LEU A 36 -0.66 -3.41 -21.71
CA LEU A 36 -0.14 -4.39 -20.77
C LEU A 36 1.24 -4.00 -20.24
N HIS A 37 2.11 -3.45 -21.11
CA HIS A 37 3.42 -2.95 -20.71
C HIS A 37 3.31 -1.78 -19.72
N TYR A 38 2.42 -0.82 -19.97
CA TYR A 38 2.14 0.28 -19.05
C TYR A 38 1.57 -0.20 -17.72
N CYS A 39 0.66 -1.18 -17.73
CA CYS A 39 0.14 -1.79 -16.50
C CYS A 39 1.27 -2.48 -15.70
N LEU A 40 2.14 -3.24 -16.37
CA LEU A 40 3.29 -3.89 -15.74
C LEU A 40 4.29 -2.88 -15.17
N GLN A 41 4.59 -1.79 -15.89
CA GLN A 41 5.46 -0.73 -15.39
C GLN A 41 4.85 -0.02 -14.17
N SER A 42 3.55 0.28 -14.21
CA SER A 42 2.85 0.89 -13.08
C SER A 42 2.84 -0.01 -11.85
N LEU A 43 2.57 -1.30 -12.04
CA LEU A 43 2.60 -2.29 -10.95
C LEU A 43 4.02 -2.43 -10.35
N ASN A 44 5.05 -2.41 -11.20
CA ASN A 44 6.44 -2.52 -10.75
C ASN A 44 6.89 -1.26 -9.99
N ALA A 45 6.48 -0.07 -10.45
CA ALA A 45 6.72 1.18 -9.73
C ALA A 45 6.02 1.20 -8.37
N GLN A 46 4.81 0.65 -8.27
CA GLN A 46 4.10 0.50 -6.99
C GLN A 46 4.83 -0.46 -6.04
N LEU A 47 5.29 -1.61 -6.56
CA LEU A 47 6.11 -2.56 -5.79
C LEU A 47 7.42 -1.96 -5.30
N GLU A 48 8.10 -1.17 -6.13
CA GLU A 48 9.30 -0.44 -5.73
C GLU A 48 8.99 0.59 -4.65
N THR A 49 7.88 1.32 -4.78
CA THR A 49 7.44 2.29 -3.78
C THR A 49 7.14 1.61 -2.44
N GLU A 50 6.38 0.52 -2.43
CA GLU A 50 6.14 -0.29 -1.23
C GLU A 50 7.44 -0.85 -0.63
N ARG A 51 8.41 -1.22 -1.48
CA ARG A 51 9.73 -1.66 -1.03
C ARG A 51 10.48 -0.54 -0.30
N TYR A 52 10.49 0.68 -0.85
CA TYR A 52 11.14 1.81 -0.20
C TYR A 52 10.47 2.19 1.12
N TRP A 53 9.14 2.20 1.16
CA TRP A 53 8.38 2.45 2.40
C TRP A 53 8.67 1.41 3.48
N ASN A 54 8.69 0.12 3.13
CA ASN A 54 9.03 -0.94 4.08
C ASN A 54 10.47 -0.84 4.57
N LEU A 55 11.41 -0.49 3.70
CA LEU A 55 12.81 -0.31 4.08
C LEU A 55 12.98 0.91 5.02
N ALA A 56 12.27 2.01 4.76
CA ALA A 56 12.27 3.19 5.62
C ALA A 56 11.71 2.86 7.01
N LEU A 57 10.54 2.21 7.07
CA LEU A 57 9.94 1.77 8.34
C LEU A 57 10.86 0.82 9.13
N GLN A 58 11.55 -0.09 8.45
CA GLN A 58 12.51 -1.00 9.10
C GLN A 58 13.71 -0.23 9.68
N ASN A 59 14.23 0.76 8.96
CA ASN A 59 15.32 1.60 9.43
C ASN A 59 14.88 2.47 10.62
N ASP A 60 13.69 3.08 10.55
CA ASP A 60 13.13 3.88 11.65
C ASP A 60 12.93 3.04 12.91
N TRP A 61 12.50 1.78 12.75
CA TRP A 61 12.35 0.83 13.86
C TRP A 61 13.70 0.43 14.47
N GLN A 62 14.72 0.20 13.64
CA GLN A 62 16.09 -0.05 14.10
C GLN A 62 16.67 1.15 14.84
N ASP A 63 16.48 2.37 14.32
CA ASP A 63 16.94 3.60 14.96
C ASP A 63 16.26 3.81 16.32
N LEU A 64 14.95 3.57 16.41
CA LEU A 64 14.22 3.63 17.68
C LEU A 64 14.76 2.62 18.71
N CYS A 65 15.08 1.40 18.28
CA CYS A 65 15.67 0.38 19.16
C CYS A 65 17.07 0.76 19.64
N LEU A 66 17.92 1.29 18.74
CA LEU A 66 19.27 1.76 19.10
C LEU A 66 19.22 2.93 20.07
N ARG A 67 18.30 3.88 19.87
CA ARG A 67 18.08 5.00 20.80
C ARG A 67 17.63 4.51 22.18
N LEU A 68 16.75 3.51 22.23
CA LEU A 68 16.34 2.91 23.50
C LEU A 68 17.51 2.23 24.21
N GLU A 69 18.29 1.43 23.48
CA GLU A 69 19.48 0.76 24.03
C GLU A 69 20.50 1.77 24.55
N PHE A 70 20.72 2.87 23.82
CA PHE A 70 21.59 3.95 24.27
C PHE A 70 21.05 4.65 25.52
N ALA A 71 19.75 4.96 25.57
CA ALA A 71 19.12 5.56 26.74
C ALA A 71 19.23 4.66 27.98
N ASP A 72 19.00 3.35 27.82
CA ASP A 72 19.15 2.36 28.90
C ASP A 72 20.61 2.23 29.35
N GLN A 73 21.58 2.25 28.44
CA GLN A 73 23.01 2.24 28.78
C GLN A 73 23.43 3.51 29.54
N GLN A 74 22.97 4.68 29.11
CA GLN A 74 23.26 5.95 29.79
C GLN A 74 22.62 5.98 31.18
N TYR A 75 21.38 5.53 31.30
CA TYR A 75 20.72 5.40 32.59
C TYR A 75 21.50 4.48 33.54
N GLY A 76 21.96 3.32 33.05
CA GLY A 76 22.80 2.40 33.84
C GLY A 76 24.06 3.07 34.39
N LYS A 77 24.82 3.77 33.55
CA LYS A 77 26.02 4.51 33.96
C LYS A 77 25.72 5.61 34.98
N GLN A 78 24.57 6.27 34.86
CA GLN A 78 24.18 7.34 35.78
C GLN A 78 23.71 6.83 37.13
N VAL A 79 23.12 5.63 37.17
CA VAL A 79 22.85 4.92 38.43
C VAL A 79 24.15 4.52 39.12
N GLU A 80 25.13 3.97 38.38
CA GLU A 80 26.44 3.63 38.94
C GLU A 80 27.16 4.86 39.53
N GLN A 81 27.17 6.01 38.83
CA GLN A 81 27.72 7.27 39.34
C GLN A 81 26.99 7.79 40.59
N LEU A 82 25.67 7.62 40.65
CA LEU A 82 24.88 7.98 41.84
C LEU A 82 25.28 7.12 43.04
N GLU A 83 25.44 5.80 42.85
CA GLU A 83 25.87 4.88 43.91
C GLU A 83 27.28 5.23 44.43
N GLU A 84 28.21 5.60 43.55
CA GLU A 84 29.55 6.06 43.91
C GLU A 84 29.51 7.36 44.75
N LEU A 85 28.76 8.37 44.30
CA LEU A 85 28.61 9.64 45.03
C LEU A 85 27.89 9.47 46.37
N GLU A 86 26.90 8.57 46.45
CA GLU A 86 26.24 8.24 47.73
C GLU A 86 27.21 7.60 48.72
N ALA A 87 28.10 6.71 48.25
CA ALA A 87 29.14 6.10 49.08
C ALA A 87 30.17 7.12 49.56
N GLU A 88 30.63 8.02 48.69
CA GLU A 88 31.56 9.10 49.05
C GLU A 88 30.95 10.08 50.05
N LYS A 89 29.69 10.48 49.84
CA LYS A 89 28.94 11.30 50.78
C LYS A 89 28.86 10.63 52.15
N LEU A 90 28.54 9.34 52.20
CA LEU A 90 28.40 8.60 53.46
C LEU A 90 29.74 8.48 54.20
N ALA A 91 30.84 8.27 53.47
CA ALA A 91 32.19 8.26 54.03
C ALA A 91 32.62 9.64 54.58
N LEU A 92 32.27 10.73 53.88
CA LEU A 92 32.51 12.10 54.34
C LEU A 92 31.65 12.48 55.55
N GLU A 93 30.37 12.09 55.56
CA GLU A 93 29.48 12.30 56.72
C GLU A 93 29.98 11.55 57.96
N GLN A 94 30.54 10.34 57.80
CA GLN A 94 31.19 9.61 58.88
C GLN A 94 32.45 10.34 59.38
N LYS A 95 33.34 10.80 58.50
CA LYS A 95 34.54 11.57 58.90
C LYS A 95 34.20 12.88 59.60
N VAL A 96 33.19 13.62 59.13
CA VAL A 96 32.71 14.83 59.79
C VAL A 96 32.21 14.51 61.20
N LYS A 97 31.49 13.40 61.36
CA LYS A 97 31.00 12.96 62.66
C LYS A 97 32.13 12.53 63.60
N GLU A 98 33.11 11.77 63.10
CA GLU A 98 34.33 11.39 63.86
C GLU A 98 35.11 12.63 64.31
N LEU A 99 35.33 13.61 63.42
CA LEU A 99 36.00 14.87 63.75
C LEU A 99 35.21 15.74 64.74
N GLN A 100 33.88 15.74 64.65
CA GLN A 100 33.03 16.42 65.64
C GLN A 100 33.09 15.74 67.02
N GLU A 101 33.13 14.41 67.06
CA GLU A 101 33.26 13.63 68.30
C GLU A 101 34.67 13.78 68.92
N ASP A 102 35.73 13.80 68.11
CA ASP A 102 37.11 14.07 68.53
C ASP A 102 37.31 15.53 68.98
N GLY A 103 36.69 16.49 68.29
CA GLY A 103 36.68 17.91 68.66
C GLY A 103 35.89 18.18 69.94
N ILE A 104 34.86 17.38 70.26
CA ILE A 104 34.20 17.41 71.59
C ILE A 104 35.12 16.86 72.68
N SER A 105 35.95 15.86 72.36
CA SER A 105 36.92 15.27 73.31
C SER A 105 38.15 16.13 73.57
N ARG A 106 38.48 17.09 72.69
CA ARG A 106 39.65 18.00 72.78
C ARG A 106 39.36 19.45 73.16
N ARG A 107 38.13 19.80 73.61
CA ARG A 107 37.75 21.17 74.08
C ARG A 107 38.45 21.66 75.35
N ALA A 108 39.69 21.24 75.59
CA ALA A 108 40.48 21.73 76.70
C ALA A 108 41.50 22.81 76.31
N GLU A 109 42.10 22.83 75.09
CA GLU A 109 43.29 23.69 74.91
C GLU A 109 43.54 24.44 73.59
N ASP A 110 42.87 24.22 72.44
CA ASP A 110 43.18 24.98 71.21
C ASP A 110 41.94 25.36 70.37
N GLU A 111 41.57 26.64 70.34
CA GLU A 111 40.31 27.14 69.74
C GLU A 111 40.43 27.71 68.30
N THR A 112 41.62 27.82 67.71
CA THR A 112 41.79 28.59 66.45
C THR A 112 42.11 27.78 65.20
N SER A 113 42.53 26.51 65.32
CA SER A 113 42.89 25.67 64.16
C SER A 113 41.75 24.75 63.66
N ASP A 114 40.82 24.35 64.51
CA ASP A 114 39.81 23.31 64.19
C ASP A 114 38.53 23.86 63.54
N THR A 115 38.31 25.17 63.56
CA THR A 115 37.09 25.80 63.00
C THR A 115 37.13 25.92 61.47
N GLY A 116 38.31 26.20 60.88
CA GLY A 116 38.49 26.33 59.43
C GLY A 116 38.32 25.01 58.67
N VAL A 117 38.92 23.93 59.17
CA VAL A 117 38.81 22.59 58.56
C VAL A 117 37.37 22.07 58.59
N ASN A 118 36.61 22.41 59.63
CA ASN A 118 35.21 22.03 59.77
C ASN A 118 34.30 22.83 58.81
N GLN A 119 34.63 24.09 58.52
CA GLN A 119 33.95 24.91 57.51
C GLN A 119 34.22 24.38 56.09
N GLU A 120 35.46 24.08 55.74
CA GLU A 120 35.82 23.49 54.44
C GLU A 120 35.14 22.14 54.22
N LEU A 121 35.07 21.28 55.25
CA LEU A 121 34.35 20.01 55.20
C LEU A 121 32.83 20.20 55.03
N GLN A 122 32.23 21.20 55.70
CA GLN A 122 30.81 21.53 55.52
C GLN A 122 30.50 22.06 54.11
N GLU A 123 31.38 22.88 53.55
CA GLU A 123 31.27 23.34 52.16
C GLU A 123 31.37 22.19 51.16
N LEU A 124 32.31 21.25 51.39
CA LEU A 124 32.45 20.04 50.56
C LEU A 124 31.21 19.15 50.60
N VAL A 125 30.65 18.92 51.80
CA VAL A 125 29.40 18.15 51.98
C VAL A 125 28.21 18.84 51.31
N THR A 126 28.15 20.18 51.37
CA THR A 126 27.08 20.95 50.72
C THR A 126 27.20 20.89 49.20
N SER A 127 28.43 21.02 48.67
CA SER A 127 28.74 20.86 47.25
C SER A 127 28.36 19.47 46.72
N LEU A 128 28.75 18.41 47.44
CA LEU A 128 28.37 17.03 47.12
C LEU A 128 26.85 16.81 47.15
N LYS A 129 26.12 17.41 48.11
CA LYS A 129 24.65 17.35 48.13
C LYS A 129 24.01 17.98 46.90
N THR A 130 24.53 19.12 46.45
CA THR A 130 24.07 19.74 45.19
C THR A 130 24.39 18.90 43.96
N GLN A 131 25.57 18.30 43.87
CA GLN A 131 25.94 17.39 42.77
C GLN A 131 25.06 16.13 42.77
N LEU A 132 24.85 15.53 43.93
CA LEU A 132 23.97 14.36 44.10
C LEU A 132 22.53 14.68 43.64
N GLN A 133 22.01 15.85 44.00
CA GLN A 133 20.68 16.28 43.59
C GLN A 133 20.61 16.52 42.07
N ALA A 134 21.65 17.09 41.47
CA ALA A 134 21.73 17.30 40.03
C ALA A 134 21.75 15.96 39.28
N GLU A 135 22.55 15.00 39.73
CA GLU A 135 22.63 13.66 39.14
C GLU A 135 21.35 12.86 39.32
N LYS A 136 20.69 12.97 40.47
CA LYS A 136 19.37 12.37 40.69
C LYS A 136 18.33 12.89 39.71
N ASN A 137 18.32 14.19 39.48
CA ASN A 137 17.43 14.80 38.49
C ASN A 137 17.76 14.33 37.06
N ARG A 138 19.04 14.17 36.72
CA ARG A 138 19.48 13.62 35.42
C ARG A 138 19.02 12.18 35.21
N ALA A 139 19.21 11.32 36.21
CA ALA A 139 18.76 9.92 36.17
C ALA A 139 17.23 9.81 36.07
N GLU A 140 16.48 10.65 36.79
CA GLU A 140 15.01 10.69 36.66
C GLU A 140 14.55 11.11 35.26
N ASN A 141 15.24 12.06 34.61
CA ASN A 141 14.92 12.47 33.25
C ASN A 141 15.21 11.34 32.24
N LEU A 142 16.38 10.71 32.31
CA LEU A 142 16.73 9.57 31.46
C LEU A 142 15.74 8.40 31.63
N LYS A 143 15.29 8.16 32.86
CA LYS A 143 14.27 7.15 33.15
C LYS A 143 12.95 7.46 32.44
N ARG A 144 12.47 8.71 32.53
CA ARG A 144 11.23 9.15 31.85
C ARG A 144 11.35 9.04 30.34
N GLU A 145 12.51 9.41 29.78
CA GLU A 145 12.79 9.27 28.33
C GLU A 145 12.76 7.80 27.90
N GLY A 146 13.39 6.90 28.66
CA GLY A 146 13.33 5.46 28.39
C GLY A 146 11.92 4.86 28.54
N GLU A 147 11.10 5.37 29.46
CA GLU A 147 9.68 4.99 29.58
C GLU A 147 8.84 5.47 28.40
N ASP A 148 9.06 6.71 27.92
CA ASP A 148 8.38 7.26 26.74
C ASP A 148 8.76 6.48 25.46
N LEU A 149 10.06 6.23 25.26
CA LEU A 149 10.54 5.40 24.15
C LEU A 149 9.96 3.98 24.18
N ARG A 150 9.86 3.35 25.35
CA ARG A 150 9.20 2.04 25.51
C ARG A 150 7.72 2.08 25.16
N SER A 151 7.00 3.12 25.60
CA SER A 151 5.60 3.33 25.26
C SER A 151 5.40 3.46 23.74
N ARG A 152 6.24 4.26 23.07
CA ARG A 152 6.22 4.41 21.61
C ARG A 152 6.50 3.09 20.89
N LEU A 153 7.50 2.32 21.35
CA LEU A 153 7.80 0.99 20.83
C LEU A 153 6.61 0.03 20.97
N GLN A 154 5.93 0.07 22.10
CA GLN A 154 4.74 -0.76 22.35
C GLN A 154 3.59 -0.39 21.40
N ILE A 155 3.33 0.90 21.17
CA ILE A 155 2.31 1.36 20.22
C ILE A 155 2.62 0.87 18.81
N VAL A 156 3.87 1.03 18.36
CA VAL A 156 4.30 0.58 17.03
C VAL A 156 4.16 -0.94 16.90
N ASN A 157 4.51 -1.71 17.93
CA ASN A 157 4.39 -3.16 17.92
C ASN A 157 2.92 -3.63 17.87
N ASN A 158 2.04 -2.97 18.61
CA ASN A 158 0.60 -3.23 18.55
C ASN A 158 0.04 -2.94 17.15
N ASN A 159 0.46 -1.83 16.53
CA ASN A 159 0.04 -1.49 15.17
C ASN A 159 0.54 -2.51 14.13
N LEU A 160 1.77 -3.00 14.27
CA LEU A 160 2.31 -4.08 13.41
C LEU A 160 1.51 -5.37 13.58
N THR A 161 1.22 -5.76 14.82
CA THR A 161 0.42 -6.96 15.11
C THR A 161 -0.99 -6.82 14.53
N GLN A 162 -1.58 -5.64 14.61
CA GLN A 162 -2.89 -5.35 14.04
C GLN A 162 -2.87 -5.40 12.51
N LEU A 163 -1.87 -4.81 11.86
CA LEU A 163 -1.69 -4.87 10.40
C LEU A 163 -1.48 -6.30 9.90
N GLU A 164 -0.73 -7.13 10.62
CA GLU A 164 -0.55 -8.54 10.30
C GLU A 164 -1.87 -9.32 10.41
N ALA A 165 -2.66 -9.05 11.47
CA ALA A 165 -3.97 -9.65 11.65
C ALA A 165 -4.97 -9.22 10.56
N GLU A 166 -5.00 -7.94 10.20
CA GLU A 166 -5.84 -7.40 9.11
C GLU A 166 -5.45 -8.00 7.76
N LYS A 167 -4.15 -8.15 7.49
CA LYS A 167 -3.66 -8.80 6.28
C LYS A 167 -4.08 -10.26 6.21
N LEU A 168 -3.93 -11.02 7.30
CA LEU A 168 -4.38 -12.42 7.37
C LEU A 168 -5.89 -12.55 7.16
N ALA A 169 -6.69 -11.67 7.77
CA ALA A 169 -8.14 -11.66 7.58
C ALA A 169 -8.53 -11.34 6.13
N GLN A 170 -7.80 -10.44 5.48
CA GLN A 170 -8.03 -10.08 4.08
C GLN A 170 -7.62 -11.21 3.11
N GLU A 171 -6.51 -11.90 3.38
CA GLU A 171 -6.09 -13.09 2.62
C GLU A 171 -7.14 -14.20 2.71
N GLN A 172 -7.63 -14.52 3.91
CA GLN A 172 -8.70 -15.51 4.11
C GLN A 172 -10.00 -15.12 3.41
N LYS A 173 -10.39 -13.84 3.44
CA LYS A 173 -11.58 -13.36 2.72
C LYS A 173 -11.42 -13.51 1.21
N THR A 174 -10.25 -13.17 0.68
CA THR A 174 -9.95 -13.29 -0.76
C THR A 174 -9.91 -14.75 -1.20
N GLU A 175 -9.41 -15.65 -0.34
CA GLU A 175 -9.39 -17.09 -0.59
C GLU A 175 -10.79 -17.70 -0.54
N ALA A 176 -11.63 -17.32 0.43
CA ALA A 176 -13.03 -17.72 0.49
C ALA A 176 -13.83 -17.24 -0.74
N GLU A 177 -13.61 -16.00 -1.19
CA GLU A 177 -14.24 -15.47 -2.41
C GLU A 177 -13.78 -16.23 -3.68
N ARG A 178 -12.51 -16.68 -3.73
CA ARG A 178 -12.01 -17.52 -4.83
C ARG A 178 -12.63 -18.91 -4.80
N GLU A 179 -12.70 -19.56 -3.64
CA GLU A 179 -13.36 -20.86 -3.52
C GLU A 179 -14.84 -20.80 -3.91
N GLU A 180 -15.55 -19.72 -3.54
CA GLU A 180 -16.96 -19.55 -3.91
C GLU A 180 -17.14 -19.32 -5.42
N ARG A 181 -16.25 -18.52 -6.05
CA ARG A 181 -16.23 -18.37 -7.52
C ARG A 181 -15.96 -19.70 -8.21
N GLN A 182 -15.01 -20.48 -7.70
CA GLN A 182 -14.66 -21.77 -8.26
C GLN A 182 -15.81 -22.77 -8.14
N ARG A 183 -16.53 -22.80 -7.01
CA ARG A 183 -17.75 -23.61 -6.85
C ARG A 183 -18.85 -23.21 -7.84
N LYS A 184 -19.06 -21.92 -8.09
CA LYS A 184 -20.04 -21.44 -9.07
C LYS A 184 -19.64 -21.81 -10.50
N GLU A 185 -18.37 -21.64 -10.86
CA GLU A 185 -17.87 -22.03 -12.18
C GLU A 185 -17.96 -23.54 -12.43
N ASP A 186 -17.69 -24.36 -11.42
CA ASP A 186 -17.78 -25.82 -11.54
C ASP A 186 -19.24 -26.29 -11.58
N SER A 187 -20.17 -25.60 -10.90
CA SER A 187 -21.61 -25.80 -11.06
C SER A 187 -22.06 -25.50 -12.48
N ASP A 188 -21.70 -24.34 -13.02
CA ASP A 188 -22.05 -23.91 -14.39
C ASP A 188 -21.45 -24.84 -15.46
N LYS A 189 -20.24 -25.37 -15.23
CA LYS A 189 -19.63 -26.38 -16.12
C LYS A 189 -20.41 -27.69 -16.07
N THR A 190 -20.83 -28.11 -14.88
CA THR A 190 -21.58 -29.36 -14.70
C THR A 190 -22.94 -29.28 -15.41
N GLU A 191 -23.68 -28.17 -15.24
CA GLU A 191 -24.94 -27.94 -15.94
C GLU A 191 -24.77 -27.94 -17.47
N LYS A 192 -23.72 -27.29 -18.00
CA LYS A 192 -23.43 -27.29 -19.44
C LYS A 192 -23.06 -28.67 -19.98
N VAL A 193 -22.39 -29.49 -19.17
CA VAL A 193 -22.06 -30.87 -19.54
C VAL A 193 -23.33 -31.73 -19.59
N GLU A 194 -24.24 -31.57 -18.63
CA GLU A 194 -25.54 -32.25 -18.64
C GLU A 194 -26.41 -31.83 -19.84
N GLU A 195 -26.47 -30.53 -20.17
CA GLU A 195 -27.15 -30.04 -21.37
C GLU A 195 -26.56 -30.64 -22.67
N LEU A 196 -25.23 -30.72 -22.77
CA LEU A 196 -24.55 -31.34 -23.91
C LEU A 196 -24.84 -32.84 -23.99
N GLN A 197 -24.88 -33.55 -22.86
CA GLN A 197 -25.26 -34.96 -22.82
C GLN A 197 -26.70 -35.17 -23.31
N GLN A 198 -27.65 -34.34 -22.88
CA GLN A 198 -29.05 -34.43 -23.36
C GLN A 198 -29.16 -34.18 -24.87
N LEU A 199 -28.43 -33.20 -25.41
CA LEU A 199 -28.38 -32.92 -26.85
C LEU A 199 -27.80 -34.08 -27.65
N VAL A 200 -26.74 -34.72 -27.14
CA VAL A 200 -26.14 -35.91 -27.76
C VAL A 200 -27.11 -37.09 -27.73
N GLU A 201 -27.86 -37.28 -26.64
CA GLU A 201 -28.88 -38.32 -26.52
C GLU A 201 -30.00 -38.12 -27.56
N LEU A 202 -30.47 -36.88 -27.73
CA LEU A 202 -31.43 -36.47 -28.77
C LEU A 202 -30.91 -36.72 -30.18
N PHE A 203 -29.65 -36.40 -30.45
CA PHE A 203 -29.04 -36.64 -31.75
C PHE A 203 -28.94 -38.12 -32.08
N LYS A 204 -28.65 -38.98 -31.09
CA LYS A 204 -28.64 -40.44 -31.27
C LYS A 204 -30.02 -40.98 -31.61
N THR A 205 -31.08 -40.52 -30.95
CA THR A 205 -32.45 -40.95 -31.25
C THR A 205 -32.91 -40.49 -32.63
N GLU A 206 -32.60 -39.26 -33.02
CA GLU A 206 -32.89 -38.75 -34.37
C GLU A 206 -32.14 -39.55 -35.45
N LEU A 207 -30.86 -39.85 -35.22
CA LEU A 207 -30.05 -40.65 -36.16
C LEU A 207 -30.58 -42.09 -36.30
N GLN A 208 -31.07 -42.69 -35.20
CA GLN A 208 -31.72 -44.00 -35.20
C GLN A 208 -33.04 -43.97 -35.99
N ALA A 209 -33.84 -42.91 -35.84
CA ALA A 209 -35.08 -42.71 -36.59
C ALA A 209 -34.83 -42.56 -38.09
N GLU A 210 -33.79 -41.80 -38.46
CA GLU A 210 -33.40 -41.61 -39.86
C GLU A 210 -32.89 -42.92 -40.50
N LYS A 211 -32.10 -43.70 -39.75
CA LYS A 211 -31.66 -45.04 -40.16
C LYS A 211 -32.83 -45.99 -40.39
N ASN A 212 -33.85 -45.94 -39.53
CA ASN A 212 -35.06 -46.73 -39.67
C ASN A 212 -35.86 -46.31 -40.92
N LYS A 213 -36.09 -45.01 -41.13
CA LYS A 213 -36.74 -44.49 -42.35
C LYS A 213 -36.02 -44.93 -43.63
N THR A 214 -34.69 -44.88 -43.63
CA THR A 214 -33.88 -45.30 -44.78
C THR A 214 -34.05 -46.79 -45.08
N LYS A 215 -34.22 -47.61 -44.03
CA LYS A 215 -34.49 -49.05 -44.18
C LYS A 215 -35.89 -49.29 -44.75
N THR A 216 -36.90 -48.56 -44.29
CA THR A 216 -38.28 -48.64 -44.79
C THR A 216 -38.36 -48.25 -46.27
N LEU A 217 -37.71 -47.16 -46.66
CA LEU A 217 -37.66 -46.71 -48.06
C LEU A 217 -36.95 -47.74 -48.97
N ARG A 218 -35.93 -48.44 -48.48
CA ARG A 218 -35.28 -49.52 -49.23
C ARG A 218 -36.22 -50.71 -49.45
N SER A 219 -36.97 -51.13 -48.44
CA SER A 219 -37.97 -52.20 -48.61
C SER A 219 -39.09 -51.81 -49.57
N GLU A 220 -39.59 -50.58 -49.49
CA GLU A 220 -40.62 -50.07 -50.40
C GLU A 220 -40.11 -50.01 -51.85
N GLN A 221 -38.85 -49.60 -52.07
CA GLN A 221 -38.22 -49.65 -53.40
C GLN A 221 -38.08 -51.07 -53.96
N GLU A 222 -37.81 -52.05 -53.09
CA GLU A 222 -37.60 -53.44 -53.50
C GLU A 222 -38.93 -54.13 -53.83
N GLU A 223 -40.00 -53.84 -53.10
CA GLU A 223 -41.37 -54.25 -53.42
C GLU A 223 -41.87 -53.65 -54.74
N LEU A 224 -41.57 -52.37 -55.00
CA LEU A 224 -41.87 -51.70 -56.26
C LEU A 224 -41.12 -52.35 -57.44
N ARG A 225 -39.83 -52.66 -57.27
CA ARG A 225 -39.03 -53.38 -58.29
C ARG A 225 -39.59 -54.77 -58.58
N SER A 226 -39.96 -55.53 -57.54
CA SER A 226 -40.57 -56.86 -57.70
C SER A 226 -41.92 -56.79 -58.43
N SER A 227 -42.74 -55.79 -58.09
CA SER A 227 -44.03 -55.56 -58.73
C SER A 227 -43.88 -55.19 -60.21
N LEU A 228 -42.92 -54.32 -60.55
CA LEU A 228 -42.58 -54.00 -61.94
C LEU A 228 -42.12 -55.22 -62.73
N GLN A 229 -41.28 -56.09 -62.13
CA GLN A 229 -40.82 -57.31 -62.78
C GLN A 229 -41.95 -58.33 -63.03
N LYS A 230 -42.98 -58.37 -62.16
CA LYS A 230 -44.18 -59.19 -62.36
C LYS A 230 -45.02 -58.68 -63.52
N ILE A 231 -45.20 -57.35 -63.63
CA ILE A 231 -45.90 -56.70 -64.74
C ILE A 231 -45.17 -57.00 -66.06
N GLU A 232 -43.85 -56.87 -66.08
CA GLU A 232 -43.02 -57.16 -67.25
C GLU A 232 -43.16 -58.62 -67.72
N LYS A 233 -43.16 -59.58 -66.79
CA LYS A 233 -43.38 -61.00 -67.10
C LYS A 233 -44.82 -61.32 -67.57
N GLN A 234 -45.83 -60.59 -67.09
CA GLN A 234 -47.21 -60.73 -67.59
C GLN A 234 -47.35 -60.17 -69.01
N ASN A 235 -46.73 -59.03 -69.29
CA ASN A 235 -46.72 -58.43 -70.63
C ASN A 235 -46.02 -59.34 -71.65
N LEU A 236 -44.92 -59.99 -71.28
CA LEU A 236 -44.25 -60.98 -72.14
C LEU A 236 -45.10 -62.24 -72.41
N LYS A 237 -45.99 -62.63 -71.48
CA LYS A 237 -46.93 -63.74 -71.71
C LYS A 237 -48.09 -63.36 -72.62
N GLN A 238 -48.58 -62.13 -72.54
CA GLN A 238 -49.61 -61.62 -73.46
C GLN A 238 -49.08 -61.41 -74.87
N ALA A 239 -47.82 -60.99 -75.03
CA ALA A 239 -47.16 -60.87 -76.33
C ALA A 239 -47.07 -62.23 -77.07
N ASN A 240 -46.86 -63.33 -76.35
CA ASN A 240 -46.78 -64.68 -76.93
C ASN A 240 -48.15 -65.33 -77.22
N GLN A 241 -49.23 -64.89 -76.56
CA GLN A 241 -50.60 -65.32 -76.90
C GLN A 241 -51.11 -64.63 -78.18
N SER A 242 -50.58 -63.44 -78.50
CA SER A 242 -50.96 -62.66 -79.68
C SER A 242 -50.34 -63.17 -81.01
N GLU A 243 -49.32 -64.01 -80.98
CA GLU A 243 -48.60 -64.45 -82.18
C GLU A 243 -49.31 -65.60 -82.94
N ALA A 244 -50.16 -66.38 -82.25
CA ALA A 244 -51.04 -67.38 -82.88
C ALA A 244 -52.28 -66.77 -83.54
N GLU A 245 -52.79 -65.64 -83.01
CA GLU A 245 -53.93 -64.91 -83.61
C GLU A 245 -53.51 -64.07 -84.83
N LYS A 246 -52.23 -63.69 -84.90
CA LYS A 246 -51.66 -62.90 -86.00
C LYS A 246 -51.62 -63.64 -87.34
N LEU A 247 -51.44 -64.97 -87.32
CA LEU A 247 -51.37 -65.79 -88.54
C LEU A 247 -52.73 -65.93 -89.26
N VAL A 248 -53.84 -65.87 -88.50
CA VAL A 248 -55.22 -65.91 -89.05
C VAL A 248 -55.65 -64.51 -89.50
N LEU A 249 -55.18 -63.45 -88.83
CA LEU A 249 -55.40 -62.05 -89.23
C LEU A 249 -54.60 -61.63 -90.47
N GLU A 250 -53.48 -62.27 -90.80
CA GLU A 250 -52.67 -61.91 -91.98
C GLU A 250 -53.34 -62.22 -93.33
N GLN A 251 -54.24 -63.23 -93.39
CA GLN A 251 -55.04 -63.52 -94.60
C GLN A 251 -56.23 -62.56 -94.76
N THR A 252 -56.77 -62.00 -93.68
CA THR A 252 -57.89 -61.02 -93.70
C THR A 252 -57.38 -59.57 -93.89
N VAL A 253 -56.17 -59.25 -93.43
CA VAL A 253 -55.55 -57.91 -93.55
C VAL A 253 -55.11 -57.56 -94.98
N ARG A 254 -54.92 -58.52 -95.90
CA ARG A 254 -54.67 -58.20 -97.33
C ARG A 254 -55.87 -57.55 -98.02
N ARG A 255 -57.12 -57.83 -97.61
CA ARG A 255 -58.33 -57.18 -98.16
C ARG A 255 -58.63 -55.82 -97.50
N LEU A 256 -58.24 -55.61 -96.24
CA LEU A 256 -58.44 -54.33 -95.52
C LEU A 256 -57.35 -53.28 -95.79
N ARG A 257 -56.20 -53.66 -96.37
CA ARG A 257 -55.08 -52.76 -96.72
C ARG A 257 -55.35 -51.82 -97.90
N GLU A 258 -56.39 -52.06 -98.69
CA GLU A 258 -56.84 -51.12 -99.72
C GLU A 258 -57.77 -50.03 -99.15
N GLU A 259 -58.52 -50.32 -98.08
CA GLU A 259 -59.41 -49.34 -97.42
C GLU A 259 -58.74 -48.50 -96.32
N THR A 260 -57.61 -48.93 -95.75
CA THR A 260 -56.91 -48.24 -94.64
C THR A 260 -55.79 -47.27 -95.05
N LYS A 261 -55.50 -47.13 -96.35
CA LYS A 261 -54.44 -46.23 -96.84
C LYS A 261 -54.75 -44.74 -96.64
N ASN A 262 -56.02 -44.38 -96.41
CA ASN A 262 -56.48 -43.02 -96.12
C ASN A 262 -56.73 -42.70 -94.62
N ARG A 263 -56.83 -43.70 -93.72
CA ARG A 263 -56.98 -43.46 -92.27
C ARG A 263 -55.64 -43.34 -91.51
N ALA A 264 -54.59 -44.00 -92.00
CA ALA A 264 -53.27 -44.01 -91.36
C ALA A 264 -52.52 -42.66 -91.38
N LYS A 265 -52.85 -41.72 -92.28
CA LYS A 265 -52.22 -40.39 -92.30
C LYS A 265 -52.71 -39.50 -91.15
N THR A 266 -53.96 -39.63 -90.73
CA THR A 266 -54.56 -38.82 -89.67
C THR A 266 -54.15 -39.33 -88.29
N GLU A 267 -54.13 -40.65 -88.09
CA GLU A 267 -53.79 -41.29 -86.81
C GLU A 267 -52.30 -41.17 -86.46
N LYS A 268 -51.41 -41.18 -87.47
CA LYS A 268 -49.97 -40.91 -87.29
C LYS A 268 -49.68 -39.46 -86.86
N ILE A 269 -50.49 -38.50 -87.30
CA ILE A 269 -50.41 -37.11 -86.85
C ILE A 269 -50.92 -36.97 -85.41
N TYR A 270 -52.00 -37.66 -85.04
CA TYR A 270 -52.51 -37.65 -83.67
C TYR A 270 -51.54 -38.31 -82.68
N LEU A 271 -50.96 -39.47 -83.02
CA LEU A 271 -49.97 -40.14 -82.17
C LEU A 271 -48.67 -39.32 -82.03
N ALA A 272 -48.20 -38.67 -83.10
CA ALA A 272 -47.04 -37.77 -83.02
C ALA A 272 -47.32 -36.53 -82.15
N LYS A 273 -48.54 -35.96 -82.22
CA LYS A 273 -48.97 -34.85 -81.34
C LYS A 273 -49.09 -35.28 -79.87
N ILE A 274 -49.55 -36.51 -79.61
CA ILE A 274 -49.60 -37.07 -78.25
C ILE A 274 -48.18 -37.26 -77.71
N GLN A 275 -47.26 -37.79 -78.52
CA GLN A 275 -45.88 -38.04 -78.10
C GLN A 275 -45.11 -36.74 -77.82
N THR A 276 -45.28 -35.70 -78.65
CA THR A 276 -44.72 -34.36 -78.37
C THR A 276 -45.37 -33.71 -77.15
N SER A 277 -46.67 -33.88 -76.96
CA SER A 277 -47.34 -33.38 -75.74
C SER A 277 -46.84 -34.10 -74.48
N HIS A 278 -46.55 -35.40 -74.58
CA HIS A 278 -46.05 -36.20 -73.46
C HIS A 278 -44.59 -35.87 -73.10
N GLU A 279 -43.70 -35.74 -74.08
CA GLU A 279 -42.32 -35.27 -73.86
C GLU A 279 -42.28 -33.85 -73.28
N MET A 280 -43.20 -32.99 -73.70
CA MET A 280 -43.33 -31.64 -73.16
C MET A 280 -43.79 -31.65 -71.69
N VAL A 281 -44.73 -32.52 -71.31
CA VAL A 281 -45.18 -32.69 -69.90
C VAL A 281 -44.05 -33.27 -69.04
N VAL A 282 -43.31 -34.26 -69.53
CA VAL A 282 -42.16 -34.83 -68.81
C VAL A 282 -41.06 -33.79 -68.64
N ASN A 283 -40.74 -33.03 -69.68
CA ASN A 283 -39.74 -31.96 -69.59
C ASN A 283 -40.18 -30.82 -68.65
N GLN A 284 -41.46 -30.43 -68.67
CA GLN A 284 -41.99 -29.46 -67.69
C GLN A 284 -41.92 -30.00 -66.26
N SER A 285 -42.17 -31.29 -66.05
CA SER A 285 -42.07 -31.94 -64.74
C SER A 285 -40.64 -32.00 -64.21
N ILE A 286 -39.65 -32.31 -65.07
CA ILE A 286 -38.22 -32.33 -64.70
C ILE A 286 -37.76 -30.91 -64.32
N VAL A 287 -38.10 -29.91 -65.13
CA VAL A 287 -37.75 -28.51 -64.85
C VAL A 287 -38.40 -28.01 -63.55
N LEU A 288 -39.64 -28.40 -63.27
CA LEU A 288 -40.30 -28.07 -62.00
C LEU A 288 -39.58 -28.73 -60.82
N HIS A 289 -39.28 -30.03 -60.92
CA HIS A 289 -38.58 -30.76 -59.86
C HIS A 289 -37.18 -30.18 -59.58
N ASP A 290 -36.42 -29.80 -60.62
CA ASP A 290 -35.11 -29.16 -60.48
C ASP A 290 -35.22 -27.76 -59.87
N LYS A 291 -36.25 -26.98 -60.22
CA LYS A 291 -36.56 -25.70 -59.56
C LYS A 291 -36.82 -25.91 -58.07
N TYR A 292 -37.66 -26.87 -57.69
CA TYR A 292 -37.94 -27.16 -56.28
C TYR A 292 -36.69 -27.59 -55.51
N ARG A 293 -35.85 -28.46 -56.09
CA ARG A 293 -34.56 -28.86 -55.48
C ARG A 293 -33.61 -27.69 -55.27
N MET A 294 -33.49 -26.79 -56.26
CA MET A 294 -32.70 -25.56 -56.09
C MET A 294 -33.28 -24.66 -54.98
N THR A 295 -34.60 -24.59 -54.87
CA THR A 295 -35.27 -23.78 -53.85
C THR A 295 -35.00 -24.32 -52.43
N ASP A 296 -35.03 -25.64 -52.25
CA ASP A 296 -34.72 -26.29 -50.97
C ASP A 296 -33.24 -26.12 -50.58
N ALA A 297 -32.33 -26.25 -51.54
CA ALA A 297 -30.90 -26.03 -51.31
C ALA A 297 -30.60 -24.58 -50.91
N LEU A 298 -31.23 -23.62 -51.60
CA LEU A 298 -31.12 -22.19 -51.26
C LEU A 298 -31.71 -21.91 -49.87
N THR A 299 -32.86 -22.51 -49.53
CA THR A 299 -33.50 -22.34 -48.23
C THR A 299 -32.65 -22.90 -47.10
N LYS A 300 -32.00 -24.05 -47.32
CA LYS A 300 -31.07 -24.66 -46.35
C LYS A 300 -29.83 -23.79 -46.13
N GLN A 301 -29.22 -23.28 -47.21
CA GLN A 301 -28.07 -22.37 -47.10
C GLN A 301 -28.44 -21.06 -46.41
N LEU A 302 -29.61 -20.48 -46.71
CA LEU A 302 -30.08 -19.27 -46.06
C LEU A 302 -30.27 -19.48 -44.55
N LYS A 303 -30.81 -20.63 -44.15
CA LYS A 303 -31.00 -20.98 -42.74
C LYS A 303 -29.66 -21.14 -42.01
N GLU A 304 -28.68 -21.82 -42.61
CA GLU A 304 -27.34 -21.97 -42.02
C GLU A 304 -26.61 -20.62 -41.88
N VAL A 305 -26.76 -19.72 -42.86
CA VAL A 305 -26.19 -18.36 -42.79
C VAL A 305 -26.87 -17.54 -41.68
N LEU A 306 -28.19 -17.62 -41.55
CA LEU A 306 -28.92 -16.95 -40.48
C LEU A 306 -28.55 -17.50 -39.09
N ASP A 307 -28.38 -18.81 -38.96
CA ASP A 307 -27.98 -19.42 -37.69
C ASP A 307 -26.54 -19.08 -37.32
N LYS A 308 -25.62 -18.97 -38.29
CA LYS A 308 -24.27 -18.42 -38.06
C LYS A 308 -24.32 -16.96 -37.59
N ARG A 309 -25.07 -16.11 -38.29
CA ARG A 309 -25.24 -14.69 -37.92
C ARG A 309 -25.84 -14.51 -36.52
N ARG A 310 -26.79 -15.36 -36.12
CA ARG A 310 -27.37 -15.33 -34.77
C ARG A 310 -26.35 -15.69 -33.69
N LYS A 311 -25.47 -16.67 -33.94
CA LYS A 311 -24.39 -17.03 -33.01
C LYS A 311 -23.35 -15.92 -32.88
N GLU A 312 -22.97 -15.31 -34.00
CA GLU A 312 -22.06 -14.15 -34.01
C GLU A 312 -22.67 -12.96 -33.25
N MET A 313 -23.96 -12.68 -33.44
CA MET A 313 -24.66 -11.60 -32.73
C MET A 313 -24.67 -11.83 -31.21
N LYS A 314 -24.96 -13.07 -30.75
CA LYS A 314 -24.89 -13.41 -29.33
C LYS A 314 -23.48 -13.26 -28.74
N LEU A 315 -22.44 -13.53 -29.54
CA LEU A 315 -21.05 -13.32 -29.12
C LEU A 315 -20.76 -11.82 -28.96
N ILE A 316 -21.24 -11.00 -29.90
CA ILE A 316 -21.13 -9.53 -29.83
C ILE A 316 -21.84 -9.00 -28.59
N GLU A 317 -23.07 -9.42 -28.30
CA GLU A 317 -23.81 -9.02 -27.11
C GLU A 317 -23.03 -9.33 -25.82
N LYS A 318 -22.50 -10.55 -25.69
CA LYS A 318 -21.66 -10.94 -24.54
C LYS A 318 -20.42 -10.06 -24.39
N VAL A 319 -19.67 -9.87 -25.47
CA VAL A 319 -18.48 -9.00 -25.46
C VAL A 319 -18.86 -7.56 -25.09
N THR A 320 -20.02 -7.08 -25.50
CA THR A 320 -20.50 -5.73 -25.17
C THR A 320 -20.80 -5.60 -23.69
N THR A 321 -21.49 -6.59 -23.09
CA THR A 321 -21.77 -6.62 -21.65
C THR A 321 -20.51 -6.75 -20.80
N GLU A 322 -19.54 -7.57 -21.23
CA GLU A 322 -18.24 -7.70 -20.55
C GLU A 322 -17.44 -6.40 -20.63
N ASN A 323 -17.54 -5.66 -21.74
CA ASN A 323 -16.88 -4.38 -21.92
C ASN A 323 -17.50 -3.28 -21.03
N GLU A 324 -18.83 -3.23 -20.90
CA GLU A 324 -19.50 -2.32 -19.96
C GLU A 324 -19.12 -2.62 -18.51
N PHE A 325 -19.09 -3.90 -18.14
CA PHE A 325 -18.61 -4.31 -16.82
C PHE A 325 -17.18 -3.83 -16.56
N LEU A 326 -16.26 -4.07 -17.50
CA LEU A 326 -14.88 -3.59 -17.42
C LEU A 326 -14.78 -2.07 -17.29
N LYS A 327 -15.57 -1.31 -18.06
CA LYS A 327 -15.60 0.16 -17.95
C LYS A 327 -16.04 0.61 -16.56
N GLN A 328 -17.07 -0.02 -16.00
CA GLN A 328 -17.54 0.29 -14.66
C GLN A 328 -16.50 -0.09 -13.60
N THR A 329 -15.84 -1.24 -13.73
CA THR A 329 -14.79 -1.65 -12.79
C THR A 329 -13.59 -0.69 -12.84
N VAL A 330 -13.18 -0.27 -14.04
CA VAL A 330 -12.09 0.70 -14.23
C VAL A 330 -12.43 2.05 -13.61
N TRP A 331 -13.67 2.53 -13.78
CA TRP A 331 -14.13 3.77 -13.16
C TRP A 331 -14.07 3.70 -11.63
N GLU A 332 -14.61 2.62 -11.03
CA GLU A 332 -14.60 2.41 -9.58
C GLU A 332 -13.16 2.34 -9.02
N LEU A 333 -12.26 1.67 -9.75
CA LEU A 333 -10.83 1.61 -9.40
C LEU A 333 -10.16 2.98 -9.48
N GLN A 334 -10.42 3.75 -10.54
CA GLN A 334 -9.90 5.12 -10.67
C GLN A 334 -10.38 6.01 -9.53
N GLU A 335 -11.65 5.92 -9.17
CA GLU A 335 -12.20 6.73 -8.09
C GLU A 335 -11.60 6.34 -6.72
N ALA A 336 -11.41 5.04 -6.46
CA ALA A 336 -10.74 4.57 -5.25
C ALA A 336 -9.28 5.04 -5.18
N ILE A 337 -8.55 5.01 -6.31
CA ILE A 337 -7.19 5.52 -6.41
C ILE A 337 -7.17 7.03 -6.12
N MET A 338 -7.98 7.83 -6.80
CA MET A 338 -8.00 9.28 -6.56
C MET A 338 -8.31 9.64 -5.11
N ARG A 339 -9.26 8.93 -4.48
CA ARG A 339 -9.57 9.13 -3.06
C ARG A 339 -8.36 8.83 -2.19
N ARG A 340 -7.66 7.70 -2.43
CA ARG A 340 -6.44 7.34 -1.69
C ARG A 340 -5.30 8.32 -1.91
N THR A 341 -5.06 8.77 -3.14
CA THR A 341 -4.02 9.76 -3.45
C THR A 341 -4.27 11.05 -2.69
N LYS A 342 -5.52 11.52 -2.66
CA LYS A 342 -5.90 12.73 -1.91
C LYS A 342 -5.69 12.56 -0.40
N THR A 343 -5.96 11.37 0.14
CA THR A 343 -5.67 11.07 1.56
C THR A 343 -4.17 11.09 1.82
N ALA A 344 -3.37 10.43 0.97
CA ALA A 344 -1.91 10.39 1.10
C ALA A 344 -1.28 11.80 1.00
N GLU A 345 -1.80 12.67 0.12
CA GLU A 345 -1.37 14.08 0.03
C GLU A 345 -1.62 14.85 1.34
N ASN A 346 -2.78 14.64 1.96
CA ASN A 346 -3.10 15.28 3.25
C ASN A 346 -2.22 14.74 4.39
N ASP A 347 -1.97 13.43 4.41
CA ASP A 347 -1.12 12.80 5.41
C ASP A 347 0.33 13.29 5.28
N LEU A 348 0.86 13.37 4.06
CA LEU A 348 2.19 13.95 3.78
C LEU A 348 2.28 15.41 4.22
N THR A 349 1.24 16.21 3.97
CA THR A 349 1.20 17.62 4.41
C THR A 349 1.24 17.71 5.93
N THR A 350 0.52 16.83 6.63
CA THR A 350 0.48 16.78 8.10
C THR A 350 1.84 16.37 8.68
N ILE A 351 2.50 15.39 8.07
CA ILE A 351 3.86 14.96 8.46
C ILE A 351 4.86 16.10 8.24
N GLN A 352 4.78 16.79 7.10
CA GLN A 352 5.65 17.93 6.81
C GLN A 352 5.49 19.05 7.84
N GLU A 353 4.25 19.41 8.20
CA GLU A 353 3.99 20.40 9.25
C GLU A 353 4.52 19.96 10.63
N GLY A 354 4.55 18.66 10.92
CA GLY A 354 5.16 18.10 12.12
C GLY A 354 6.68 18.27 12.12
N LEU A 355 7.34 17.88 11.04
CA LEU A 355 8.79 18.00 10.87
C LEU A 355 9.26 19.46 10.92
N ASP A 356 8.52 20.39 10.31
CA ASP A 356 8.86 21.81 10.33
C ASP A 356 8.82 22.40 11.76
N LYS A 357 7.89 21.92 12.60
CA LYS A 357 7.81 22.31 14.02
C LYS A 357 8.99 21.77 14.82
N GLU A 358 9.35 20.50 14.60
CA GLU A 358 10.50 19.88 15.27
C GLU A 358 11.82 20.55 14.85
N ALA A 359 12.01 20.81 13.56
CA ALA A 359 13.17 21.55 13.06
C ALA A 359 13.27 22.94 13.70
N SER A 360 12.14 23.65 13.83
CA SER A 360 12.10 24.96 14.50
C SER A 360 12.46 24.87 16.00
N GLN A 361 12.05 23.80 16.70
CA GLN A 361 12.42 23.58 18.10
C GLN A 361 13.91 23.27 18.26
N ILE A 362 14.49 22.51 17.34
CA ILE A 362 15.93 22.19 17.34
C ILE A 362 16.75 23.47 17.18
N ILE A 363 16.38 24.35 16.24
CA ILE A 363 17.06 25.64 16.05
C ILE A 363 16.98 26.48 17.34
N LEU A 364 15.80 26.55 17.97
CA LEU A 364 15.62 27.28 19.22
C LEU A 364 16.47 26.70 20.37
N LEU A 365 16.65 25.38 20.43
CA LEU A 365 17.50 24.72 21.40
C LEU A 365 18.97 25.04 21.16
N GLN A 366 19.43 25.01 19.90
CA GLN A 366 20.79 25.40 19.54
C GLN A 366 21.08 26.87 19.88
N GLU A 367 20.14 27.79 19.62
CA GLU A 367 20.28 29.20 20.02
C GLU A 367 20.41 29.36 21.55
N LYS A 368 19.67 28.55 22.32
CA LYS A 368 19.77 28.56 23.79
C LYS A 368 21.09 27.99 24.29
N GLU A 369 21.56 26.91 23.69
CA GLU A 369 22.85 26.29 24.00
C GLU A 369 23.99 27.27 23.72
N GLN A 370 23.96 27.94 22.57
CA GLN A 370 24.93 28.97 22.21
C GLN A 370 24.93 30.13 23.21
N MET A 371 23.76 30.60 23.67
CA MET A 371 23.72 31.63 24.72
C MET A 371 24.22 31.13 26.08
N ALA A 372 24.08 29.84 26.39
CA ALA A 372 24.63 29.27 27.61
C ALA A 372 26.17 29.21 27.57
N ASP A 373 26.73 28.82 26.42
CA ASP A 373 28.18 28.81 26.18
C ASP A 373 28.78 30.22 26.22
N ASP A 374 28.10 31.21 25.63
CA ASP A 374 28.50 32.61 25.69
C ASP A 374 28.53 33.12 27.15
N HIS A 375 27.51 32.79 27.95
CA HIS A 375 27.48 33.16 29.38
C HIS A 375 28.57 32.47 30.20
N MET A 376 28.86 31.19 29.92
CA MET A 376 29.95 30.44 30.57
C MET A 376 31.31 31.10 30.30
N THR A 377 31.59 31.42 29.03
CA THR A 377 32.81 32.10 28.61
C THR A 377 32.93 33.46 29.33
N GLN A 378 31.84 34.22 29.40
CA GLN A 378 31.82 35.49 30.12
C GLN A 378 32.10 35.34 31.62
N MET A 379 31.58 34.29 32.27
CA MET A 379 31.86 34.02 33.68
C MET A 379 33.32 33.61 33.92
N GLU A 380 33.91 32.84 33.00
CA GLU A 380 35.34 32.50 33.06
C GLU A 380 36.23 33.73 32.90
N ASP A 381 35.91 34.63 31.97
CA ASP A 381 36.61 35.91 31.81
C ASP A 381 36.54 36.75 33.08
N VAL A 382 35.37 36.84 33.71
CA VAL A 382 35.19 37.55 34.99
C VAL A 382 35.98 36.87 36.11
N ARG A 383 35.99 35.54 36.17
CA ARG A 383 36.77 34.77 37.14
C ARG A 383 38.27 35.05 36.98
N HIS A 384 38.80 35.05 35.76
CA HIS A 384 40.20 35.37 35.49
C HIS A 384 40.55 36.79 35.93
N GLN A 385 39.71 37.78 35.61
CA GLN A 385 39.92 39.16 36.06
C GLN A 385 39.93 39.31 37.59
N LEU A 386 39.10 38.54 38.31
CA LEU A 386 39.09 38.54 39.77
C LEU A 386 40.34 37.89 40.35
N LEU A 387 40.81 36.78 39.76
CA LEU A 387 42.06 36.13 40.17
C LEU A 387 43.27 37.05 39.97
N ASP A 388 43.34 37.78 38.86
CA ASP A 388 44.41 38.75 38.60
C ASP A 388 44.36 39.90 39.61
N LYS A 389 43.17 40.40 39.96
CA LYS A 389 43.01 41.41 41.01
C LYS A 389 43.47 40.91 42.37
N ASN A 390 43.03 39.72 42.77
CA ASN A 390 43.42 39.13 44.05
C ASN A 390 44.93 38.85 44.11
N SER A 391 45.53 38.40 43.01
CA SER A 391 47.00 38.21 42.90
C SER A 391 47.74 39.53 43.08
N ASN A 392 47.24 40.62 42.47
CA ASN A 392 47.81 41.95 42.66
C ASN A 392 47.62 42.48 44.08
N GLU A 393 46.45 42.26 44.70
CA GLU A 393 46.20 42.63 46.10
C GLU A 393 47.12 41.86 47.06
N MET A 394 47.31 40.55 46.83
CA MET A 394 48.20 39.70 47.62
C MET A 394 49.66 40.17 47.50
N LYS A 395 50.12 40.53 46.30
CA LYS A 395 51.44 41.12 46.09
C LYS A 395 51.60 42.46 46.81
N LEU A 396 50.56 43.30 46.80
CA LEU A 396 50.56 44.59 47.50
C LEU A 396 50.63 44.40 49.02
N THR A 397 49.99 43.35 49.56
CA THR A 397 50.10 43.01 50.97
C THR A 397 51.47 42.44 51.32
N GLU A 398 52.08 41.62 50.46
CA GLU A 398 53.45 41.14 50.65
C GLU A 398 54.46 42.30 50.67
N ASP A 399 54.32 43.23 49.72
CA ASP A 399 55.13 44.45 49.64
C ASP A 399 54.95 45.34 50.90
N LEU A 400 53.71 45.52 51.40
CA LEU A 400 53.43 46.25 52.64
C LEU A 400 53.97 45.54 53.90
N THR A 401 53.95 44.21 53.95
CA THR A 401 54.51 43.46 55.08
C THR A 401 56.02 43.51 55.11
N THR A 402 56.69 43.49 53.95
CA THR A 402 58.14 43.69 53.87
C THR A 402 58.55 45.14 54.16
N GLU A 403 57.74 46.12 53.79
CA GLU A 403 57.93 47.50 54.24
C GLU A 403 57.74 47.65 55.76
N ASN A 404 56.74 46.98 56.36
CA ASN A 404 56.50 47.03 57.81
C ASN A 404 57.56 46.29 58.64
N GLU A 405 58.16 45.20 58.15
CA GLU A 405 59.31 44.55 58.82
C GLU A 405 60.56 45.45 58.89
N THR A 406 60.59 46.55 58.13
CA THR A 406 61.68 47.55 58.18
C THR A 406 61.39 48.70 59.16
N ILE A 407 60.21 48.71 59.80
CA ILE A 407 59.72 49.78 60.70
C ILE A 407 59.45 49.19 62.11
N GLU A 408 60.43 48.51 62.69
CA GLU A 408 60.52 48.35 64.15
C GLU A 408 61.53 49.36 64.70
N GLU A 409 61.15 50.64 64.76
CA GLU A 409 61.67 51.53 65.81
C GLU A 409 60.74 52.73 66.04
N THR A 410 60.24 52.78 67.27
CA THR A 410 59.59 53.88 68.01
C THR A 410 58.06 54.08 67.90
N PRO A 411 57.35 54.11 69.06
CA PRO A 411 55.90 54.24 69.12
C PRO A 411 55.47 55.66 69.51
N GLU A 412 54.52 56.25 68.79
CA GLU A 412 53.62 57.25 69.35
C GLU A 412 52.19 56.99 68.85
N MET A 413 51.38 56.47 69.77
CA MET A 413 49.93 56.53 69.68
C MET A 413 49.51 58.00 69.87
N GLU A 414 48.90 58.59 68.85
CA GLU A 414 47.96 59.69 69.04
C GLU A 414 46.55 59.25 68.63
N GLU A 415 45.67 59.29 69.62
CA GLU A 415 44.23 59.15 69.50
C GLU A 415 43.68 60.25 68.57
N ILE A 416 43.00 59.85 67.50
CA ILE A 416 42.03 60.72 66.82
C ILE A 416 40.64 60.12 67.06
N SER A 417 40.07 60.55 68.18
CA SER A 417 38.65 60.49 68.47
C SER A 417 37.90 61.50 67.59
N GLY A 418 36.89 61.03 66.86
CA GLY A 418 35.66 61.80 66.65
C GLY A 418 35.46 62.44 65.28
N ALA A 419 34.96 61.65 64.32
CA ALA A 419 34.04 62.15 63.30
C ALA A 419 32.77 61.29 63.33
N THR A 420 31.69 61.94 63.73
CA THR A 420 30.30 61.48 63.84
C THR A 420 29.81 60.66 62.64
N PRO A 421 29.18 59.48 62.85
CA PRO A 421 28.45 58.77 61.81
C PRO A 421 26.98 59.20 61.85
N GLU A 422 26.64 60.30 61.18
CA GLU A 422 25.27 60.48 60.71
C GLU A 422 25.18 59.99 59.27
N THR A 423 24.08 59.29 58.96
CA THR A 423 23.65 58.74 57.66
C THR A 423 24.15 57.33 57.29
N PHE A 424 23.69 56.34 58.05
CA PHE A 424 23.19 55.11 57.41
C PHE A 424 21.84 55.44 56.76
N GLU A 425 21.77 55.31 55.44
CA GLU A 425 20.66 54.71 54.65
C GLU A 425 20.70 55.22 53.21
N GLU A 426 21.43 54.50 52.35
CA GLU A 426 20.93 54.12 51.03
C GLU A 426 21.80 52.96 50.54
N THR A 427 21.34 51.74 50.79
CA THR A 427 21.94 50.52 50.25
C THR A 427 22.13 50.65 48.72
N PRO A 428 23.28 50.23 48.16
CA PRO A 428 23.63 50.45 46.75
C PRO A 428 22.61 49.88 45.73
N GLN A 429 21.73 48.96 46.15
CA GLN A 429 20.67 48.39 45.32
C GLN A 429 19.61 49.40 44.84
N ILE A 430 19.33 50.49 45.56
CA ILE A 430 18.29 51.47 45.15
C ILE A 430 18.82 52.44 44.08
N SER A 431 20.13 52.74 44.10
CA SER A 431 20.76 53.66 43.16
C SER A 431 20.85 53.11 41.73
N TRP A 432 20.89 51.79 41.57
CA TRP A 432 20.95 51.11 40.26
C TRP A 432 19.59 51.14 39.55
N TRP A 433 18.50 50.88 40.28
CA TRP A 433 17.14 50.89 39.73
C TRP A 433 16.68 52.29 39.27
N ARG A 434 17.15 53.37 39.91
CA ARG A 434 16.88 54.75 39.46
C ARG A 434 17.65 55.12 38.18
N ARG A 435 18.87 54.60 37.96
CA ARG A 435 19.64 54.85 36.73
C ARG A 435 19.09 54.07 35.53
N VAL A 436 18.68 52.81 35.73
CA VAL A 436 18.08 51.98 34.66
C VAL A 436 16.75 52.57 34.16
N LYS A 437 15.90 53.14 35.03
CA LYS A 437 14.65 53.81 34.61
C LYS A 437 14.84 55.09 33.80
N LYS A 438 15.99 55.78 33.94
CA LYS A 438 16.32 57.00 33.16
C LYS A 438 16.90 56.68 31.78
N GLY A 439 17.51 55.51 31.59
CA GLY A 439 18.12 55.08 30.31
C GLY A 439 17.18 54.33 29.35
N LEU A 440 15.97 53.97 29.78
CA LEU A 440 15.02 53.22 28.92
C LEU A 440 14.36 54.12 27.88
N THR A 441 14.48 53.74 26.61
CA THR A 441 13.76 54.39 25.50
C THR A 441 12.23 54.27 25.69
N PRO A 442 11.42 55.21 25.16
CA PRO A 442 9.97 55.26 25.43
C PRO A 442 9.21 53.95 25.15
N LYS A 443 9.67 53.15 24.17
CA LYS A 443 9.12 51.84 23.83
C LYS A 443 9.27 50.82 24.97
N HIS A 444 10.46 50.73 25.55
CA HIS A 444 10.74 49.80 26.66
C HIS A 444 10.13 50.25 27.98
N ARG A 445 10.00 51.57 28.19
CA ARG A 445 9.27 52.11 29.34
C ARG A 445 7.77 51.76 29.30
N ARG A 446 7.15 51.69 28.11
CA ARG A 446 5.77 51.22 27.92
C ARG A 446 5.62 49.71 28.16
N GLN A 447 6.51 48.89 27.61
CA GLN A 447 6.49 47.43 27.83
C GLN A 447 6.70 47.05 29.29
N TYR A 448 7.61 47.74 30.01
CA TYR A 448 7.84 47.48 31.42
C TYR A 448 6.62 47.85 32.29
N LYS A 449 5.94 48.97 31.98
CA LYS A 449 4.68 49.35 32.64
C LYS A 449 3.55 48.35 32.38
N GLN A 450 3.47 47.77 31.18
CA GLN A 450 2.50 46.74 30.83
C GLN A 450 2.76 45.44 31.60
N ARG A 451 4.02 44.98 31.66
CA ARG A 451 4.36 43.74 32.37
C ARG A 451 4.10 43.81 33.88
N MET A 452 4.35 44.95 34.52
CA MET A 452 4.07 45.11 35.96
C MET A 452 2.55 45.17 36.25
N SER A 453 1.75 45.76 35.35
CA SER A 453 0.27 45.72 35.42
C SER A 453 -0.27 44.28 35.32
N ASP A 454 0.34 43.47 34.46
CA ASP A 454 -0.07 42.07 34.26
C ASP A 454 0.41 41.14 35.39
N GLN A 455 1.40 41.59 36.17
CA GLN A 455 1.98 40.84 37.30
C GLN A 455 1.30 41.18 38.64
N GLU A 456 0.81 42.41 38.83
CA GLU A 456 -0.02 42.78 39.99
C GLU A 456 -1.38 42.06 39.99
N MET A 457 -1.90 41.61 38.85
CA MET A 457 -3.14 40.80 38.79
C MET A 457 -2.94 39.30 39.11
N LYS A 458 -1.70 38.83 39.29
CA LYS A 458 -1.41 37.40 39.50
C LYS A 458 -0.68 37.09 40.82
N THR A 459 -0.74 37.98 41.80
CA THR A 459 -0.32 37.65 43.16
C THR A 459 -1.55 37.33 44.01
N PRO A 460 -1.77 36.05 44.39
CA PRO A 460 -2.72 35.75 45.44
C PRO A 460 -2.20 36.36 46.74
N THR A 461 -3.07 37.13 47.37
CA THR A 461 -2.83 37.74 48.68
C THR A 461 -2.87 36.64 49.75
N SER A 462 -1.71 36.39 50.38
CA SER A 462 -1.50 35.91 51.76
C SER A 462 -1.87 34.46 52.11
N PRO A 463 -1.23 33.87 53.15
CA PRO A 463 -0.25 34.46 54.09
C PRO A 463 1.22 34.15 53.80
#